data_AF-A0AAN6S3U8-F1
#
_entry.id   AF-A0AAN6S3U8-F1
#
_cell.length_a   1.000
_cell.length_b   1.000
_cell.length_c   1.000
_cell.angle_alpha   90.00
_cell.angle_beta   90.00
_cell.angle_gamma   90.00
#
_symmetry.space_group_name_H-M   'P 1'
#
loop_
_entity.id
_entity.type
_entity.pdbx_description
1 polymer ?
#
loop_
_entity_poly.entity_id
_entity_poly.type
_entity_poly.pdbx_seq_one_letter_code
_entity_poly.pdbx_strand_id
1 'polypeptide(L)'
;MGKFKLGSLFGSSSSTKTQDASDKKKEHRKSFAGFASASAFKNKNGGSNGNGVKPALPAVAETAPTEAQKVNGEQTSRMVALAKKITNDTEKLEAYMKEHNLAMPSFDVDSPGDFPKLPEDIKQCREEIKFATKELGLLAQGPRESLRWGTWDFLEVLALQMINHFGIAKLFPADATITLAELQTKTKLDAINLARLLRMAMTNGIFREPSPGVIAHTAASRLLAEDEALQAWIGFNCEDIFPAAAHVIDAIKTYPEATSLVQTGFCFAFGTVSKEPMFVTFGKDPERARRMGRAMVSLTGGEGYEVSYLVDVEGGGYDFSEIDAAGGTLVDIGGSHGFVCVELAARYKRMKFVVQDLQKTVDSAPKPICDDPQAAERITLVAHDFFTEQVTKDADVYFFRWIMHNYSTPYAIKILWNLIPALKPGARILINDHCLGEPGSENAWDESVMRRMDLVMLALLNAQERTEAEFRELFKAASPGFVFKGVTRPKGCRMSIVEAVWQPESLAAEAAVTADAVDEVKVNGDVVGGDAVAVNGAVVNGDAVNETAAADESDEVKGDSTKGDVDNE
;
A
#
# COMPACT_ATOMS: atom_id res chain seq x y z
N MET A 1 9.10 -49.62 33.82
CA MET A 1 9.53 -51.01 33.44
C MET A 1 8.30 -51.80 32.99
N GLY A 2 8.44 -52.88 32.20
CA GLY A 2 7.32 -53.69 31.65
C GLY A 2 6.66 -53.01 30.42
N LYS A 3 6.60 -53.53 29.17
CA LYS A 3 6.55 -54.89 28.57
C LYS A 3 5.23 -55.64 28.88
N PHE A 4 4.29 -55.74 27.93
CA PHE A 4 4.12 -56.84 26.92
C PHE A 4 3.13 -57.94 27.41
N LYS A 5 2.46 -58.80 26.61
CA LYS A 5 2.35 -58.97 25.13
C LYS A 5 1.11 -59.79 24.68
N LEU A 6 0.67 -59.56 23.43
CA LEU A 6 0.24 -60.51 22.37
C LEU A 6 -0.90 -61.56 22.54
N GLY A 7 -1.50 -61.91 21.37
CA GLY A 7 -2.39 -63.06 21.14
C GLY A 7 -3.70 -62.63 20.46
N SER A 8 -3.84 -62.45 19.14
CA SER A 8 -3.29 -63.14 17.96
C SER A 8 -3.67 -64.62 17.86
N LEU A 9 -4.62 -64.92 16.96
CA LEU A 9 -4.67 -66.16 16.16
C LEU A 9 -5.59 -65.97 14.93
N PHE A 10 -5.35 -66.79 13.89
CA PHE A 10 -5.82 -66.62 12.51
C PHE A 10 -7.23 -67.20 12.24
N GLY A 11 -7.89 -66.82 11.14
CA GLY A 11 -9.18 -67.40 10.74
C GLY A 11 -9.82 -66.90 9.42
N SER A 12 -9.20 -67.19 8.26
CA SER A 12 -9.84 -67.15 6.92
C SER A 12 -10.55 -68.49 6.62
N SER A 13 -11.48 -68.70 5.67
CA SER A 13 -12.15 -67.86 4.66
C SER A 13 -13.34 -68.61 4.00
N SER A 14 -14.27 -67.86 3.38
CA SER A 14 -15.03 -68.21 2.14
C SER A 14 -15.86 -69.52 2.00
N SER A 15 -17.19 -69.33 1.82
CA SER A 15 -18.05 -70.03 0.82
C SER A 15 -18.42 -71.53 1.03
N THR A 16 -19.51 -72.12 0.49
CA THR A 16 -20.50 -71.68 -0.53
C THR A 16 -21.86 -72.42 -0.40
N LYS A 17 -22.92 -71.91 -1.07
CA LYS A 17 -24.15 -72.61 -1.57
C LYS A 17 -25.23 -73.02 -0.54
N THR A 18 -26.53 -73.12 -0.87
CA THR A 18 -27.23 -73.08 -2.19
C THR A 18 -28.68 -72.53 -2.10
N GLN A 19 -29.15 -71.83 -3.16
CA GLN A 19 -30.56 -71.67 -3.62
C GLN A 19 -31.59 -70.97 -2.70
N ASP A 20 -32.58 -70.20 -3.18
CA ASP A 20 -33.00 -69.74 -4.54
C ASP A 20 -33.91 -68.47 -4.37
N ALA A 21 -34.46 -67.71 -5.34
CA ALA A 21 -34.48 -67.68 -6.82
C ALA A 21 -34.75 -66.23 -7.33
N SER A 22 -35.06 -66.05 -8.63
CA SER A 22 -35.75 -64.90 -9.30
C SER A 22 -35.29 -63.45 -8.97
N ASP A 23 -34.49 -62.81 -9.85
CA ASP A 23 -34.92 -61.93 -10.98
C ASP A 23 -35.42 -60.52 -10.56
N LYS A 24 -35.00 -59.38 -11.17
CA LYS A 24 -34.03 -59.11 -12.25
C LYS A 24 -33.60 -57.61 -12.30
N LYS A 25 -32.32 -57.37 -12.63
CA LYS A 25 -31.68 -56.31 -13.50
C LYS A 25 -32.47 -55.01 -13.89
N LYS A 26 -31.87 -53.82 -14.12
CA LYS A 26 -30.47 -53.28 -13.99
C LYS A 26 -30.43 -51.73 -14.20
N GLU A 27 -29.50 -51.05 -13.52
CA GLU A 27 -28.51 -50.03 -14.00
C GLU A 27 -28.78 -48.93 -15.08
N HIS A 28 -28.18 -47.75 -14.77
CA HIS A 28 -27.30 -46.90 -15.60
C HIS A 28 -27.80 -45.72 -16.51
N ARG A 29 -27.26 -44.53 -16.14
CA ARG A 29 -26.60 -43.49 -16.98
C ARG A 29 -27.43 -42.50 -17.83
N LYS A 30 -26.77 -41.35 -18.08
CA LYS A 30 -27.12 -40.17 -18.91
C LYS A 30 -28.17 -39.23 -18.29
N SER A 31 -28.09 -37.89 -18.26
CA SER A 31 -27.32 -36.81 -18.95
C SER A 31 -27.98 -36.13 -20.16
N PHE A 32 -27.87 -34.80 -20.19
CA PHE A 32 -28.10 -33.83 -21.29
C PHE A 32 -29.50 -33.24 -21.57
N ALA A 33 -29.45 -31.97 -22.01
CA ALA A 33 -30.40 -31.17 -22.79
C ALA A 33 -31.77 -30.80 -22.18
N GLY A 34 -31.90 -29.52 -21.81
CA GLY A 34 -33.17 -28.85 -21.53
C GLY A 34 -34.00 -28.48 -22.76
N PHE A 35 -35.01 -27.61 -22.54
CA PHE A 35 -35.80 -26.95 -23.58
C PHE A 35 -36.13 -25.50 -23.17
N ALA A 36 -36.70 -24.70 -24.08
CA ALA A 36 -36.70 -23.25 -23.99
C ALA A 36 -38.09 -22.59 -24.17
N SER A 37 -38.11 -21.28 -23.92
CA SER A 37 -39.03 -20.26 -24.45
C SER A 37 -40.38 -20.01 -23.75
N ALA A 38 -40.53 -18.74 -23.36
CA ALA A 38 -41.71 -17.87 -23.44
C ALA A 38 -43.13 -18.39 -23.05
N SER A 39 -43.80 -17.61 -22.19
CA SER A 39 -44.81 -16.64 -22.69
C SER A 39 -45.17 -15.59 -21.64
N ALA A 40 -45.77 -14.49 -22.10
CA ALA A 40 -46.08 -13.31 -21.27
C ALA A 40 -47.29 -13.50 -20.36
N PHE A 41 -47.36 -12.72 -19.28
CA PHE A 41 -48.61 -12.48 -18.55
C PHE A 41 -49.03 -11.00 -18.58
N LYS A 42 -50.35 -10.78 -18.59
CA LYS A 42 -50.97 -9.47 -18.87
C LYS A 42 -51.14 -8.61 -17.61
N ASN A 43 -51.01 -7.31 -17.82
CA ASN A 43 -51.39 -6.26 -16.89
C ASN A 43 -52.90 -6.30 -16.55
N LYS A 44 -53.29 -5.94 -15.32
CA LYS A 44 -54.67 -5.64 -14.93
C LYS A 44 -54.72 -4.66 -13.75
N ASN A 45 -55.62 -3.67 -13.84
CA ASN A 45 -55.71 -2.54 -12.92
C ASN A 45 -56.35 -2.90 -11.56
N GLY A 46 -55.92 -2.18 -10.52
CA GLY A 46 -56.65 -1.90 -9.29
C GLY A 46 -56.09 -0.59 -8.70
N GLY A 47 -56.92 0.33 -8.24
CA GLY A 47 -56.47 1.66 -7.81
C GLY A 47 -57.35 2.31 -6.76
N SER A 48 -56.84 3.36 -6.11
CA SER A 48 -57.58 4.22 -5.18
C SER A 48 -56.90 5.59 -5.06
N ASN A 49 -57.66 6.62 -4.65
CA ASN A 49 -57.22 8.02 -4.61
C ASN A 49 -56.41 8.37 -3.35
N GLY A 50 -55.57 9.40 -3.43
CA GLY A 50 -54.96 10.06 -2.25
C GLY A 50 -54.22 11.35 -2.64
N ASN A 51 -54.58 12.47 -2.03
CA ASN A 51 -53.95 13.78 -2.30
C ASN A 51 -52.57 13.89 -1.64
N GLY A 52 -51.63 14.59 -2.28
CA GLY A 52 -50.35 14.98 -1.69
C GLY A 52 -49.61 15.99 -2.57
N VAL A 53 -49.35 17.20 -2.05
CA VAL A 53 -48.69 18.29 -2.78
C VAL A 53 -47.19 18.01 -2.92
N LYS A 54 -46.64 18.20 -4.12
CA LYS A 54 -45.18 18.32 -4.35
C LYS A 54 -44.80 19.78 -4.66
N PRO A 55 -43.80 20.36 -3.99
CA PRO A 55 -43.09 21.53 -4.50
C PRO A 55 -42.40 21.21 -5.83
N ALA A 56 -42.25 22.22 -6.69
CA ALA A 56 -41.54 22.07 -7.97
C ALA A 56 -40.01 22.12 -7.76
N LEU A 57 -39.30 21.23 -8.44
CA LEU A 57 -37.86 21.38 -8.73
C LEU A 57 -37.72 22.02 -10.13
N PRO A 58 -36.64 22.78 -10.40
CA PRO A 58 -36.45 23.44 -11.68
C PRO A 58 -36.33 22.43 -12.83
N ALA A 59 -36.85 22.80 -14.01
CA ALA A 59 -36.81 21.95 -15.19
C ALA A 59 -35.37 21.78 -15.69
N VAL A 60 -34.84 20.56 -15.60
CA VAL A 60 -33.67 20.15 -16.37
C VAL A 60 -34.08 20.12 -17.84
N ALA A 61 -33.36 20.84 -18.70
CA ALA A 61 -33.67 20.86 -20.13
C ALA A 61 -33.43 19.48 -20.75
N GLU A 62 -34.45 18.91 -21.39
CA GLU A 62 -34.32 17.68 -22.18
C GLU A 62 -33.45 17.93 -23.41
N THR A 63 -32.15 17.69 -23.30
CA THR A 63 -31.27 17.56 -24.46
C THR A 63 -31.55 16.21 -25.14
N ALA A 64 -32.25 16.26 -26.26
CA ALA A 64 -32.52 15.09 -27.09
C ALA A 64 -31.21 14.37 -27.48
N PRO A 65 -31.21 13.03 -27.61
CA PRO A 65 -30.00 12.28 -27.93
C PRO A 65 -29.43 12.74 -29.27
N THR A 66 -28.21 13.25 -29.24
CA THR A 66 -27.54 13.81 -30.42
C THR A 66 -27.31 12.72 -31.45
N GLU A 67 -27.57 13.03 -32.73
CA GLU A 67 -27.49 12.04 -33.80
C GLU A 67 -26.08 11.42 -33.90
N ALA A 68 -26.02 10.10 -34.08
CA ALA A 68 -24.76 9.40 -34.26
C ALA A 68 -24.08 9.84 -35.57
N GLN A 69 -23.14 10.78 -35.47
CA GLN A 69 -22.43 11.36 -36.60
C GLN A 69 -21.65 10.29 -37.38
N LYS A 70 -22.20 9.88 -38.53
CA LYS A 70 -21.46 9.11 -39.54
C LYS A 70 -20.42 10.00 -40.21
N VAL A 71 -19.28 10.21 -39.56
CA VAL A 71 -18.11 10.85 -40.16
C VAL A 71 -17.56 9.90 -41.23
N ASN A 72 -17.68 10.30 -42.50
CA ASN A 72 -17.35 9.44 -43.63
C ASN A 72 -15.85 9.58 -43.97
N GLY A 73 -15.04 8.70 -43.38
CA GLY A 73 -13.60 8.56 -43.64
C GLY A 73 -13.07 7.32 -42.90
N GLU A 74 -12.03 6.67 -43.43
CA GLU A 74 -11.48 5.42 -42.87
C GLU A 74 -10.60 5.66 -41.62
N GLN A 75 -11.22 6.22 -40.58
CA GLN A 75 -10.56 6.42 -39.29
C GLN A 75 -10.31 5.06 -38.63
N THR A 76 -9.04 4.66 -38.56
CA THR A 76 -8.62 3.39 -37.97
C THR A 76 -9.16 3.27 -36.53
N SER A 77 -9.89 2.19 -36.24
CA SER A 77 -10.51 2.00 -34.92
C SER A 77 -9.46 1.92 -33.80
N ARG A 78 -9.83 2.36 -32.58
CA ARG A 78 -8.89 2.40 -31.44
C ARG A 78 -8.20 1.06 -31.20
N MET A 79 -8.94 -0.05 -31.29
CA MET A 79 -8.37 -1.40 -31.15
C MET A 79 -7.30 -1.73 -32.20
N VAL A 80 -7.50 -1.33 -33.47
CA VAL A 80 -6.51 -1.54 -34.53
C VAL A 80 -5.33 -0.59 -34.39
N ALA A 81 -5.55 0.64 -33.91
CA ALA A 81 -4.47 1.57 -33.59
C ALA A 81 -3.58 1.05 -32.44
N LEU A 82 -4.20 0.52 -31.37
CA LEU A 82 -3.50 -0.14 -30.25
C LEU A 82 -2.72 -1.37 -30.71
N ALA A 83 -3.33 -2.26 -31.51
CA ALA A 83 -2.65 -3.44 -32.03
C ALA A 83 -1.41 -3.08 -32.86
N LYS A 84 -1.51 -2.10 -33.77
CA LYS A 84 -0.37 -1.56 -34.52
C LYS A 84 0.71 -0.97 -33.60
N LYS A 85 0.31 -0.29 -32.51
CA LYS A 85 1.24 0.30 -31.54
C LYS A 85 2.02 -0.79 -30.79
N ILE A 86 1.31 -1.82 -30.29
CA ILE A 86 1.92 -2.97 -29.61
C ILE A 86 2.96 -3.63 -30.52
N THR A 87 2.64 -3.90 -31.80
CA THR A 87 3.62 -4.45 -32.76
C THR A 87 4.84 -3.53 -32.90
N ASN A 88 4.64 -2.27 -33.28
CA ASN A 88 5.73 -1.33 -33.54
C ASN A 88 6.67 -1.12 -32.34
N ASP A 89 6.13 -1.05 -31.12
CA ASP A 89 6.93 -0.80 -29.92
C ASP A 89 7.57 -2.09 -29.38
N THR A 90 6.94 -3.26 -29.59
CA THR A 90 7.56 -4.57 -29.30
C THR A 90 8.74 -4.85 -30.24
N GLU A 91 8.59 -4.58 -31.54
CA GLU A 91 9.66 -4.77 -32.52
C GLU A 91 10.91 -3.93 -32.19
N LYS A 92 10.74 -2.68 -31.74
CA LYS A 92 11.85 -1.83 -31.25
C LYS A 92 12.53 -2.41 -30.01
N LEU A 93 11.73 -2.79 -29.00
CA LEU A 93 12.24 -3.33 -27.75
C LEU A 93 13.04 -4.63 -27.99
N GLU A 94 12.49 -5.54 -28.79
CA GLU A 94 13.13 -6.79 -29.17
C GLU A 94 14.39 -6.57 -30.03
N ALA A 95 14.37 -5.60 -30.96
CA ALA A 95 15.56 -5.24 -31.75
C ALA A 95 16.69 -4.70 -30.86
N TYR A 96 16.38 -3.75 -29.95
CA TYR A 96 17.34 -3.19 -29.01
C TYR A 96 17.94 -4.28 -28.10
N MET A 97 17.09 -5.15 -27.54
CA MET A 97 17.54 -6.23 -26.66
C MET A 97 18.45 -7.23 -27.38
N LYS A 98 18.16 -7.58 -28.64
CA LYS A 98 19.02 -8.44 -29.46
C LYS A 98 20.37 -7.79 -29.78
N GLU A 99 20.37 -6.52 -30.19
CA GLU A 99 21.59 -5.76 -30.49
C GLU A 99 22.53 -5.69 -29.29
N HIS A 100 21.97 -5.51 -28.09
CA HIS A 100 22.72 -5.39 -26.84
C HIS A 100 22.94 -6.74 -26.12
N ASN A 101 22.59 -7.87 -26.74
CA ASN A 101 22.72 -9.24 -26.20
C ASN A 101 22.02 -9.42 -24.83
N LEU A 102 20.91 -8.71 -24.61
CA LEU A 102 20.10 -8.76 -23.39
C LEU A 102 19.18 -9.98 -23.42
N ALA A 103 19.01 -10.64 -22.27
CA ALA A 103 18.13 -11.80 -22.16
C ALA A 103 16.66 -11.40 -22.39
N MET A 104 16.00 -12.05 -23.36
CA MET A 104 14.60 -11.81 -23.69
C MET A 104 13.68 -12.26 -22.54
N PRO A 105 12.60 -11.51 -22.22
CA PRO A 105 11.66 -11.88 -21.17
C PRO A 105 10.84 -13.11 -21.59
N SER A 106 10.72 -14.09 -20.68
CA SER A 106 9.86 -15.26 -20.87
C SER A 106 9.21 -15.71 -19.55
N PHE A 107 8.36 -16.74 -19.61
CA PHE A 107 7.83 -17.40 -18.41
C PHE A 107 8.74 -18.53 -17.90
N ASP A 108 9.82 -18.87 -18.59
CA ASP A 108 10.72 -19.95 -18.19
C ASP A 108 11.52 -19.60 -16.94
N VAL A 109 11.98 -20.63 -16.21
CA VAL A 109 12.52 -20.48 -14.86
C VAL A 109 13.93 -19.87 -14.81
N ASP A 110 14.57 -19.70 -15.96
CA ASP A 110 15.85 -19.03 -16.16
C ASP A 110 15.72 -17.55 -16.58
N SER A 111 14.52 -17.07 -16.93
CA SER A 111 14.31 -15.66 -17.30
C SER A 111 14.65 -14.71 -16.14
N PRO A 112 15.24 -13.52 -16.40
CA PRO A 112 15.48 -12.50 -15.38
C PRO A 112 14.21 -12.14 -14.60
N GLY A 113 14.36 -11.79 -13.32
CA GLY A 113 13.25 -11.27 -12.51
C GLY A 113 12.86 -9.86 -12.94
N ASP A 114 13.86 -9.01 -13.13
CA ASP A 114 13.73 -7.61 -13.53
C ASP A 114 14.09 -7.39 -14.99
N PHE A 115 13.59 -6.29 -15.57
CA PHE A 115 14.13 -5.79 -16.83
C PHE A 115 15.49 -5.12 -16.60
N PRO A 116 16.43 -5.20 -17.57
CA PRO A 116 17.67 -4.43 -17.52
C PRO A 116 17.37 -2.92 -17.55
N LYS A 117 18.35 -2.10 -17.14
CA LYS A 117 18.27 -0.65 -17.34
C LYS A 117 18.26 -0.35 -18.84
N LEU A 118 17.19 0.27 -19.32
CA LEU A 118 16.96 0.60 -20.73
C LEU A 118 17.18 2.11 -20.97
N PRO A 119 17.61 2.51 -22.19
CA PRO A 119 17.48 3.90 -22.64
C PRO A 119 16.02 4.37 -22.59
N GLU A 120 15.82 5.67 -22.43
CA GLU A 120 14.51 6.26 -22.13
C GLU A 120 13.46 6.00 -23.22
N ASP A 121 13.84 6.02 -24.49
CA ASP A 121 12.94 5.73 -25.61
C ASP A 121 12.53 4.24 -25.66
N ILE A 122 13.43 3.33 -25.25
CA ILE A 122 13.16 1.91 -25.14
C ILE A 122 12.35 1.59 -23.88
N LYS A 123 12.58 2.32 -22.77
CA LYS A 123 11.72 2.29 -21.57
C LYS A 123 10.30 2.76 -21.91
N GLN A 124 10.15 3.87 -22.62
CA GLN A 124 8.87 4.36 -23.13
C GLN A 124 8.17 3.29 -24.00
N CYS A 125 8.89 2.59 -24.87
CA CYS A 125 8.32 1.47 -25.65
C CYS A 125 7.82 0.33 -24.74
N ARG A 126 8.60 -0.10 -23.74
CA ARG A 126 8.17 -1.10 -22.73
C ARG A 126 6.94 -0.65 -21.95
N GLU A 127 6.83 0.62 -21.61
CA GLU A 127 5.67 1.20 -20.92
C GLU A 127 4.42 1.24 -21.79
N GLU A 128 4.56 1.71 -23.02
CA GLU A 128 3.50 1.77 -24.01
C GLU A 128 2.94 0.39 -24.36
N ILE A 129 3.77 -0.67 -24.42
CA ILE A 129 3.30 -2.05 -24.57
C ILE A 129 2.38 -2.43 -23.40
N LYS A 130 2.79 -2.17 -22.15
CA LYS A 130 1.95 -2.45 -20.96
C LYS A 130 0.60 -1.73 -21.06
N PHE A 131 0.60 -0.45 -21.42
CA PHE A 131 -0.61 0.38 -21.42
C PHE A 131 -1.54 0.00 -22.58
N ALA A 132 -1.01 -0.16 -23.78
CA ALA A 132 -1.79 -0.51 -24.96
C ALA A 132 -2.38 -1.93 -24.86
N THR A 133 -1.67 -2.89 -24.27
CA THR A 133 -2.20 -4.23 -24.00
C THR A 133 -3.31 -4.21 -22.96
N LYS A 134 -3.18 -3.43 -21.88
CA LYS A 134 -4.24 -3.24 -20.86
C LYS A 134 -5.51 -2.63 -21.49
N GLU A 135 -5.37 -1.56 -22.27
CA GLU A 135 -6.52 -0.91 -22.93
C GLU A 135 -7.17 -1.83 -23.98
N LEU A 136 -6.37 -2.48 -24.83
CA LEU A 136 -6.88 -3.39 -25.87
C LEU A 136 -7.62 -4.60 -25.24
N GLY A 137 -7.11 -5.14 -24.13
CA GLY A 137 -7.77 -6.20 -23.38
C GLY A 137 -9.14 -5.77 -22.83
N LEU A 138 -9.22 -4.59 -22.20
CA LEU A 138 -10.49 -4.03 -21.69
C LEU A 138 -11.49 -3.75 -22.82
N LEU A 139 -11.04 -3.20 -23.95
CA LEU A 139 -11.87 -2.96 -25.12
C LEU A 139 -12.38 -4.25 -25.78
N ALA A 140 -11.55 -5.31 -25.81
CA ALA A 140 -11.91 -6.61 -26.36
C ALA A 140 -12.86 -7.42 -25.44
N GLN A 141 -12.69 -7.30 -24.12
CA GLN A 141 -13.53 -7.95 -23.11
C GLN A 141 -14.91 -7.26 -22.99
N GLY A 142 -14.92 -5.93 -23.01
CA GLY A 142 -16.12 -5.11 -22.90
C GLY A 142 -16.64 -4.96 -21.45
N PRO A 143 -17.20 -3.79 -21.09
CA PRO A 143 -17.37 -3.37 -19.70
C PRO A 143 -18.26 -4.29 -18.85
N ARG A 144 -19.25 -4.97 -19.43
CA ARG A 144 -20.10 -5.93 -18.70
C ARG A 144 -19.29 -7.13 -18.19
N GLU A 145 -18.39 -7.63 -19.02
CA GLU A 145 -17.59 -8.81 -18.68
C GLU A 145 -16.42 -8.41 -17.79
N SER A 146 -15.79 -7.24 -18.04
CA SER A 146 -14.79 -6.66 -17.13
C SER A 146 -15.32 -6.49 -15.70
N LEU A 147 -16.53 -5.94 -15.52
CA LEU A 147 -17.14 -5.82 -14.20
C LEU A 147 -17.49 -7.19 -13.59
N ARG A 148 -18.05 -8.12 -14.39
CA ARG A 148 -18.43 -9.46 -13.89
C ARG A 148 -17.23 -10.23 -13.37
N TRP A 149 -16.15 -10.29 -14.15
CA TRP A 149 -15.00 -11.13 -13.84
C TRP A 149 -13.98 -10.42 -12.94
N GLY A 150 -13.80 -9.09 -13.07
CA GLY A 150 -12.97 -8.28 -12.18
C GLY A 150 -13.43 -8.29 -10.70
N THR A 151 -14.70 -8.61 -10.46
CA THR A 151 -15.22 -8.85 -9.10
C THR A 151 -14.57 -10.07 -8.42
N TRP A 152 -13.84 -10.91 -9.15
CA TRP A 152 -13.13 -12.10 -8.64
C TRP A 152 -11.61 -11.94 -8.54
N ASP A 153 -11.02 -10.77 -8.86
CA ASP A 153 -9.56 -10.55 -8.83
C ASP A 153 -8.94 -10.84 -7.44
N PHE A 154 -9.73 -10.69 -6.36
CA PHE A 154 -9.29 -11.06 -5.00
C PHE A 154 -8.97 -12.57 -4.83
N LEU A 155 -9.42 -13.44 -5.73
CA LEU A 155 -9.07 -14.86 -5.73
C LEU A 155 -7.60 -15.10 -6.14
N GLU A 156 -6.99 -14.15 -6.86
CA GLU A 156 -5.55 -14.15 -7.15
C GLU A 156 -4.74 -13.82 -5.89
N VAL A 157 -5.20 -12.83 -5.12
CA VAL A 157 -4.66 -12.48 -3.80
C VAL A 157 -4.78 -13.69 -2.85
N LEU A 158 -5.93 -14.38 -2.83
CA LEU A 158 -6.11 -15.61 -2.04
C LEU A 158 -5.16 -16.74 -2.49
N ALA A 159 -4.93 -16.92 -3.79
CA ALA A 159 -3.98 -17.92 -4.29
C ALA A 159 -2.54 -17.60 -3.84
N LEU A 160 -2.10 -16.34 -3.99
CA LEU A 160 -0.81 -15.87 -3.52
C LEU A 160 -0.66 -15.98 -1.99
N GLN A 161 -1.71 -15.64 -1.23
CA GLN A 161 -1.77 -15.79 0.21
C GLN A 161 -1.45 -17.24 0.61
N MET A 162 -2.13 -18.21 0.01
CA MET A 162 -1.91 -19.63 0.33
C MET A 162 -0.53 -20.12 -0.13
N ILE A 163 -0.02 -19.69 -1.29
CA ILE A 163 1.33 -20.05 -1.76
C ILE A 163 2.39 -19.57 -0.78
N ASN A 164 2.29 -18.30 -0.33
CA ASN A 164 3.25 -17.67 0.55
C ASN A 164 3.15 -18.23 1.98
N HIS A 165 1.94 -18.30 2.54
CA HIS A 165 1.68 -18.76 3.92
C HIS A 165 2.07 -20.22 4.15
N PHE A 166 1.81 -21.10 3.18
CA PHE A 166 2.24 -22.51 3.24
C PHE A 166 3.63 -22.75 2.64
N GLY A 167 4.36 -21.70 2.25
CA GLY A 167 5.73 -21.76 1.72
C GLY A 167 5.88 -22.61 0.46
N ILE A 168 4.82 -22.75 -0.35
CA ILE A 168 4.70 -23.78 -1.40
C ILE A 168 5.85 -23.71 -2.42
N ALA A 169 6.30 -22.50 -2.77
CA ALA A 169 7.40 -22.26 -3.68
C ALA A 169 8.77 -22.74 -3.16
N LYS A 170 8.94 -22.91 -1.84
CA LYS A 170 10.19 -23.40 -1.22
C LYS A 170 10.23 -24.93 -1.01
N LEU A 171 9.17 -25.65 -1.40
CA LEU A 171 9.04 -27.09 -1.13
C LEU A 171 9.80 -27.98 -2.13
N PHE A 172 10.24 -27.45 -3.26
CA PHE A 172 11.06 -28.12 -4.27
C PHE A 172 12.00 -27.13 -4.98
N PRO A 173 13.10 -27.59 -5.61
CA PRO A 173 14.01 -26.70 -6.32
C PRO A 173 13.38 -26.03 -7.54
N ALA A 174 13.79 -24.80 -7.87
CA ALA A 174 13.26 -24.04 -9.00
C ALA A 174 13.54 -24.71 -10.36
N ASP A 175 14.73 -25.28 -10.53
CA ASP A 175 15.15 -26.01 -11.74
C ASP A 175 14.51 -27.41 -11.88
N ALA A 176 13.77 -27.86 -10.86
CA ALA A 176 13.17 -29.18 -10.82
C ALA A 176 11.66 -29.19 -11.17
N THR A 177 11.15 -30.40 -11.37
CA THR A 177 9.71 -30.66 -11.40
C THR A 177 9.33 -31.60 -10.26
N ILE A 178 8.07 -31.58 -9.85
CA ILE A 178 7.55 -32.42 -8.76
C ILE A 178 6.13 -32.87 -9.09
N THR A 179 5.72 -34.10 -8.75
CA THR A 179 4.31 -34.46 -8.88
C THR A 179 3.47 -33.76 -7.81
N LEU A 180 2.21 -33.45 -8.14
CA LEU A 180 1.23 -32.91 -7.19
C LEU A 180 1.08 -33.80 -5.95
N ALA A 181 1.21 -35.13 -6.11
CA ALA A 181 1.16 -36.09 -5.01
C ALA A 181 2.38 -35.97 -4.07
N GLU A 182 3.59 -35.85 -4.61
CA GLU A 182 4.81 -35.62 -3.81
C GLU A 182 4.79 -34.24 -3.14
N LEU A 183 4.35 -33.20 -3.86
CA LEU A 183 4.21 -31.85 -3.32
C LEU A 183 3.17 -31.81 -2.17
N GLN A 184 2.08 -32.59 -2.26
CA GLN A 184 1.13 -32.75 -1.17
C GLN A 184 1.81 -33.30 0.10
N THR A 185 2.73 -34.27 -0.01
CA THR A 185 3.44 -34.81 1.19
C THR A 185 4.33 -33.79 1.90
N LYS A 186 4.63 -32.66 1.24
CA LYS A 186 5.49 -31.58 1.76
C LYS A 186 4.69 -30.42 2.38
N THR A 187 3.36 -30.43 2.34
CA THR A 187 2.50 -29.36 2.87
C THR A 187 1.39 -29.90 3.79
N LYS A 188 0.72 -28.99 4.51
CA LYS A 188 -0.46 -29.31 5.35
C LYS A 188 -1.77 -29.28 4.56
N LEU A 189 -1.74 -28.85 3.29
CA LEU A 189 -2.91 -28.79 2.41
C LEU A 189 -3.29 -30.16 1.85
N ASP A 190 -4.58 -30.40 1.69
CA ASP A 190 -5.08 -31.55 0.94
C ASP A 190 -4.84 -31.40 -0.58
N ALA A 191 -4.87 -32.53 -1.29
CA ALA A 191 -4.64 -32.60 -2.73
C ALA A 191 -5.57 -31.67 -3.55
N ILE A 192 -6.82 -31.49 -3.13
CA ILE A 192 -7.81 -30.73 -3.90
C ILE A 192 -7.53 -29.23 -3.76
N ASN A 193 -7.29 -28.74 -2.54
CA ASN A 193 -7.00 -27.33 -2.33
C ASN A 193 -5.61 -26.94 -2.85
N LEU A 194 -4.59 -27.81 -2.71
CA LEU A 194 -3.29 -27.61 -3.35
C LEU A 194 -3.40 -27.54 -4.89
N ALA A 195 -4.18 -28.43 -5.52
CA ALA A 195 -4.40 -28.38 -6.97
C ALA A 195 -5.15 -27.11 -7.42
N ARG A 196 -6.12 -26.65 -6.62
CA ARG A 196 -6.93 -25.47 -6.92
C ARG A 196 -6.12 -24.17 -6.87
N LEU A 197 -5.33 -23.96 -5.80
CA LEU A 197 -4.54 -22.73 -5.66
C LEU A 197 -3.41 -22.68 -6.70
N LEU A 198 -2.74 -23.80 -7.00
CA LEU A 198 -1.70 -23.85 -8.01
C LEU A 198 -2.26 -23.54 -9.40
N ARG A 199 -3.42 -24.11 -9.76
CA ARG A 199 -4.05 -23.84 -11.07
C ARG A 199 -4.64 -22.44 -11.20
N MET A 200 -4.99 -21.79 -10.08
CA MET A 200 -5.33 -20.36 -10.08
C MET A 200 -4.08 -19.49 -10.29
N ALA A 201 -2.96 -19.82 -9.63
CA ALA A 201 -1.70 -19.10 -9.83
C ALA A 201 -1.16 -19.24 -11.28
N MET A 202 -1.37 -20.41 -11.90
CA MET A 202 -0.98 -20.68 -13.28
C MET A 202 -1.72 -19.81 -14.31
N THR A 203 -2.91 -19.26 -14.02
CA THR A 203 -3.58 -18.33 -14.96
C THR A 203 -2.82 -17.01 -15.09
N ASN A 204 -2.00 -16.68 -14.10
CA ASN A 204 -1.13 -15.50 -14.06
C ASN A 204 0.36 -15.86 -14.26
N GLY A 205 0.64 -17.02 -14.83
CA GLY A 205 2.01 -17.46 -15.14
C GLY A 205 2.87 -17.79 -13.91
N ILE A 206 2.25 -18.02 -12.75
CA ILE A 206 2.95 -18.44 -11.51
C ILE A 206 2.84 -19.96 -11.39
N PHE A 207 3.97 -20.66 -11.51
CA PHE A 207 4.08 -22.10 -11.80
C PHE A 207 3.50 -22.50 -13.17
N ARG A 208 3.75 -23.75 -13.57
CA ARG A 208 3.16 -24.39 -14.76
C ARG A 208 2.97 -25.90 -14.52
N GLU A 209 2.02 -26.50 -15.24
CA GLU A 209 1.73 -27.95 -15.22
C GLU A 209 2.16 -28.60 -16.56
N PRO A 210 3.48 -28.83 -16.81
CA PRO A 210 4.00 -29.28 -18.11
C PRO A 210 3.50 -30.67 -18.56
N SER A 211 2.99 -31.49 -17.64
CA SER A 211 2.19 -32.67 -17.95
C SER A 211 1.22 -32.95 -16.80
N PRO A 212 0.10 -33.68 -17.01
CA PRO A 212 -0.96 -33.81 -16.01
C PRO A 212 -0.46 -34.32 -14.65
N GLY A 213 -0.62 -33.50 -13.62
CA GLY A 213 -0.17 -33.79 -12.25
C GLY A 213 1.32 -33.57 -11.98
N VAL A 214 2.10 -33.04 -12.92
CA VAL A 214 3.50 -32.62 -12.73
C VAL A 214 3.57 -31.09 -12.70
N ILE A 215 4.13 -30.54 -11.64
CA ILE A 215 4.29 -29.10 -11.39
C ILE A 215 5.75 -28.69 -11.66
N ALA A 216 5.97 -27.53 -12.25
CA ALA A 216 7.28 -26.90 -12.43
C ALA A 216 7.20 -25.39 -12.17
N HIS A 217 8.33 -24.78 -11.86
CA HIS A 217 8.40 -23.31 -11.73
C HIS A 217 8.38 -22.60 -13.10
N THR A 218 7.94 -21.35 -13.01
CA THR A 218 8.15 -20.22 -13.93
C THR A 218 8.98 -19.15 -13.22
N ALA A 219 9.55 -18.16 -13.95
CA ALA A 219 10.29 -17.04 -13.36
C ALA A 219 9.57 -16.38 -12.18
N ALA A 220 8.27 -16.07 -12.31
CA ALA A 220 7.49 -15.47 -11.24
C ALA A 220 7.46 -16.34 -9.97
N SER A 221 7.21 -17.65 -10.10
CA SER A 221 7.24 -18.58 -8.96
C SER A 221 8.64 -18.87 -8.42
N ARG A 222 9.72 -18.60 -9.18
CA ARG A 222 11.09 -18.66 -8.69
C ARG A 222 11.35 -17.53 -7.68
N LEU A 223 10.89 -16.31 -7.98
CA LEU A 223 10.97 -15.18 -7.04
C LEU A 223 10.21 -15.46 -5.74
N LEU A 224 9.07 -16.16 -5.80
CA LEU A 224 8.33 -16.63 -4.61
C LEU A 224 9.11 -17.65 -3.75
N ALA A 225 10.16 -18.27 -4.29
CA ALA A 225 11.07 -19.15 -3.55
C ALA A 225 12.31 -18.40 -3.04
N GLU A 226 12.88 -17.51 -3.85
CA GLU A 226 14.22 -16.93 -3.63
C GLU A 226 14.20 -15.54 -2.98
N ASP A 227 13.24 -14.67 -3.33
CA ASP A 227 13.19 -13.28 -2.85
C ASP A 227 12.39 -13.15 -1.54
N GLU A 228 13.10 -13.08 -0.41
CA GLU A 228 12.49 -12.92 0.91
C GLU A 228 11.85 -11.55 1.17
N ALA A 229 12.17 -10.53 0.38
CA ALA A 229 11.57 -9.19 0.49
C ALA A 229 10.23 -9.16 -0.28
N LEU A 230 10.19 -9.71 -1.50
CA LEU A 230 8.95 -9.87 -2.25
C LEU A 230 7.96 -10.82 -1.54
N GLN A 231 8.45 -11.91 -0.93
CA GLN A 231 7.63 -12.78 -0.08
C GLN A 231 7.05 -12.03 1.13
N ALA A 232 7.81 -11.10 1.72
CA ALA A 232 7.34 -10.25 2.80
C ALA A 232 6.29 -9.23 2.33
N TRP A 233 6.50 -8.61 1.16
CA TRP A 233 5.53 -7.72 0.50
C TRP A 233 4.21 -8.42 0.18
N ILE A 234 4.27 -9.61 -0.41
CA ILE A 234 3.09 -10.45 -0.68
C ILE A 234 2.40 -10.82 0.63
N GLY A 235 3.14 -11.21 1.67
CA GLY A 235 2.60 -11.50 2.99
C GLY A 235 1.88 -10.29 3.61
N PHE A 236 2.48 -9.10 3.58
CA PHE A 236 1.87 -7.87 4.09
C PHE A 236 0.58 -7.50 3.33
N ASN A 237 0.59 -7.61 2.00
CA ASN A 237 -0.60 -7.36 1.19
C ASN A 237 -1.72 -8.38 1.45
N CYS A 238 -1.38 -9.67 1.55
CA CYS A 238 -2.36 -10.75 1.65
C CYS A 238 -2.88 -10.99 3.08
N GLU A 239 -2.05 -10.78 4.11
CA GLU A 239 -2.38 -11.10 5.51
C GLU A 239 -2.75 -9.88 6.36
N ASP A 240 -2.40 -8.65 5.95
CA ASP A 240 -2.76 -7.42 6.68
C ASP A 240 -3.67 -6.50 5.86
N ILE A 241 -3.24 -6.10 4.66
CA ILE A 241 -4.00 -5.15 3.82
C ILE A 241 -5.31 -5.77 3.34
N PHE A 242 -5.30 -7.01 2.84
CA PHE A 242 -6.51 -7.63 2.30
C PHE A 242 -7.62 -7.83 3.37
N PRO A 243 -7.32 -8.34 4.59
CA PRO A 243 -8.28 -8.33 5.69
C PRO A 243 -8.74 -6.93 6.11
N ALA A 244 -7.84 -5.94 6.15
CA ALA A 244 -8.20 -4.55 6.47
C ALA A 244 -9.17 -3.95 5.44
N ALA A 245 -8.87 -4.11 4.15
CA ALA A 245 -9.68 -3.63 3.02
C ALA A 245 -11.09 -4.23 3.05
N ALA A 246 -11.24 -5.52 3.39
CA ALA A 246 -12.53 -6.18 3.52
C ALA A 246 -13.44 -5.55 4.59
N HIS A 247 -12.87 -4.90 5.62
CA HIS A 247 -13.61 -4.28 6.73
C HIS A 247 -13.74 -2.76 6.65
N VAL A 248 -13.21 -2.10 5.61
CA VAL A 248 -13.34 -0.64 5.38
C VAL A 248 -14.81 -0.19 5.35
N ILE A 249 -15.69 -1.02 4.79
CA ILE A 249 -17.12 -0.74 4.72
C ILE A 249 -17.73 -0.67 6.13
N ASP A 250 -17.28 -1.47 7.07
CA ASP A 250 -17.81 -1.49 8.45
C ASP A 250 -17.19 -0.38 9.31
N ALA A 251 -15.92 -0.04 9.06
CA ALA A 251 -15.30 1.15 9.62
C ALA A 251 -16.05 2.43 9.20
N ILE A 252 -16.25 2.68 7.90
CA ILE A 252 -16.90 3.90 7.38
C ILE A 252 -18.38 3.98 7.80
N LYS A 253 -19.12 2.87 7.87
CA LYS A 253 -20.49 2.87 8.42
C LYS A 253 -20.57 3.32 9.88
N THR A 254 -19.51 3.06 10.65
CA THR A 254 -19.46 3.35 12.09
C THR A 254 -18.84 4.73 12.38
N TYR A 255 -17.85 5.11 11.59
CA TYR A 255 -17.03 6.31 11.74
C TYR A 255 -16.84 7.00 10.37
N PRO A 256 -17.86 7.70 9.85
CA PRO A 256 -17.90 8.16 8.46
C PRO A 256 -16.85 9.23 8.12
N GLU A 257 -16.34 9.96 9.11
CA GLU A 257 -15.26 10.94 8.94
C GLU A 257 -13.92 10.29 8.55
N ALA A 258 -13.73 8.99 8.84
CA ALA A 258 -12.55 8.20 8.48
C ALA A 258 -11.19 8.93 8.68
N THR A 259 -10.99 9.57 9.84
CA THR A 259 -9.76 10.32 10.20
C THR A 259 -8.95 9.71 11.34
N SER A 260 -9.53 8.83 12.15
CA SER A 260 -8.91 8.33 13.39
C SER A 260 -8.06 7.06 13.16
N LEU A 261 -6.81 7.11 13.64
CA LEU A 261 -5.82 6.02 13.53
C LEU A 261 -6.24 4.70 14.23
N VAL A 262 -7.25 4.74 15.10
CA VAL A 262 -7.76 3.58 15.86
C VAL A 262 -9.17 3.13 15.42
N GLN A 263 -9.69 3.65 14.31
CA GLN A 263 -11.04 3.38 13.80
C GLN A 263 -11.01 2.98 12.31
N THR A 264 -9.92 2.34 11.88
CA THR A 264 -9.62 2.01 10.48
C THR A 264 -10.16 0.64 10.08
N GLY A 265 -10.17 0.30 8.78
CA GLY A 265 -10.52 -1.04 8.30
C GLY A 265 -9.64 -2.14 8.95
N PHE A 266 -8.34 -1.86 9.11
CA PHE A 266 -7.42 -2.69 9.88
C PHE A 266 -7.88 -2.89 11.34
N CYS A 267 -8.29 -1.82 12.02
CA CYS A 267 -8.71 -1.90 13.41
C CYS A 267 -9.95 -2.80 13.60
N PHE A 268 -10.86 -2.81 12.62
CA PHE A 268 -11.99 -3.75 12.59
C PHE A 268 -11.51 -5.19 12.32
N ALA A 269 -10.67 -5.39 11.30
CA ALA A 269 -10.15 -6.71 10.91
C ALA A 269 -9.36 -7.43 12.02
N PHE A 270 -8.64 -6.69 12.86
CA PHE A 270 -7.80 -7.23 13.93
C PHE A 270 -8.34 -6.96 15.35
N GLY A 271 -9.55 -6.42 15.48
CA GLY A 271 -10.23 -6.21 16.77
C GLY A 271 -9.60 -5.15 17.68
N THR A 272 -8.83 -4.20 17.12
CA THR A 272 -8.17 -3.09 17.84
C THR A 272 -8.96 -1.78 17.81
N VAL A 273 -10.21 -1.79 17.31
CA VAL A 273 -11.10 -0.60 17.26
C VAL A 273 -11.15 0.13 18.61
N SER A 274 -10.81 1.42 18.57
CA SER A 274 -10.69 2.33 19.73
C SER A 274 -9.75 1.82 20.85
N LYS A 275 -8.74 1.02 20.49
CA LYS A 275 -7.65 0.57 21.39
C LYS A 275 -6.29 1.07 20.89
N GLU A 276 -5.89 0.67 19.67
CA GLU A 276 -4.54 0.94 19.17
C GLU A 276 -4.42 0.84 17.64
N PRO A 277 -3.48 1.61 17.03
CA PRO A 277 -3.28 1.66 15.59
C PRO A 277 -2.42 0.50 15.09
N MET A 278 -2.31 0.39 13.76
CA MET A 278 -1.54 -0.64 13.06
C MET A 278 -0.09 -0.77 13.55
N PHE A 279 0.66 0.34 13.61
CA PHE A 279 2.09 0.30 13.98
C PHE A 279 2.33 -0.23 15.41
N VAL A 280 1.47 0.15 16.37
CA VAL A 280 1.51 -0.39 17.75
C VAL A 280 1.14 -1.87 17.77
N THR A 281 0.13 -2.27 16.98
CA THR A 281 -0.28 -3.67 16.83
C THR A 281 0.87 -4.54 16.29
N PHE A 282 1.61 -4.06 15.29
CA PHE A 282 2.80 -4.73 14.77
C PHE A 282 3.96 -4.70 15.76
N GLY A 283 4.13 -3.61 16.51
CA GLY A 283 5.20 -3.45 17.51
C GLY A 283 5.25 -4.57 18.55
N LYS A 284 4.12 -5.25 18.80
CA LYS A 284 3.94 -6.37 19.73
C LYS A 284 4.22 -7.76 19.13
N ASP A 285 4.26 -7.88 17.80
CA ASP A 285 4.48 -9.14 17.08
C ASP A 285 5.80 -9.03 16.27
N PRO A 286 6.90 -9.63 16.75
CA PRO A 286 8.20 -9.55 16.07
C PRO A 286 8.19 -10.06 14.64
N GLU A 287 7.39 -11.09 14.31
CA GLU A 287 7.34 -11.65 12.97
C GLU A 287 6.52 -10.78 12.02
N ARG A 288 5.41 -10.21 12.51
CA ARG A 288 4.60 -9.25 11.75
C ARG A 288 5.35 -7.94 11.51
N ALA A 289 6.08 -7.44 12.50
CA ALA A 289 6.99 -6.30 12.36
C ALA A 289 8.12 -6.58 11.34
N ARG A 290 8.78 -7.75 11.44
CA ARG A 290 9.80 -8.19 10.48
C ARG A 290 9.24 -8.31 9.06
N ARG A 291 8.00 -8.80 8.92
CA ARG A 291 7.29 -8.93 7.65
C ARG A 291 6.94 -7.56 7.07
N MET A 292 6.50 -6.59 7.87
CA MET A 292 6.28 -5.21 7.40
C MET A 292 7.59 -4.54 6.98
N GLY A 293 8.64 -4.58 7.80
CA GLY A 293 9.92 -3.93 7.49
C GLY A 293 10.53 -4.43 6.17
N ARG A 294 10.52 -5.75 5.95
CA ARG A 294 10.96 -6.34 4.68
C ARG A 294 10.01 -6.07 3.50
N ALA A 295 8.70 -5.94 3.75
CA ALA A 295 7.75 -5.50 2.73
C ALA A 295 8.05 -4.06 2.25
N MET A 296 8.45 -3.16 3.16
CA MET A 296 8.85 -1.80 2.81
C MET A 296 10.12 -1.79 1.96
N VAL A 297 11.12 -2.62 2.28
CA VAL A 297 12.34 -2.78 1.45
C VAL A 297 11.97 -3.17 0.00
N SER A 298 11.06 -4.13 -0.18
CA SER A 298 10.59 -4.55 -1.51
C SER A 298 9.82 -3.44 -2.24
N LEU A 299 8.95 -2.70 -1.55
CA LEU A 299 8.24 -1.55 -2.11
C LEU A 299 9.19 -0.45 -2.57
N THR A 300 10.12 -0.01 -1.70
CA THR A 300 11.01 1.12 -1.98
C THR A 300 12.17 0.77 -2.91
N GLY A 301 12.46 -0.52 -3.11
CA GLY A 301 13.42 -1.00 -4.10
C GLY A 301 12.85 -1.21 -5.51
N GLY A 302 11.54 -1.03 -5.71
CA GLY A 302 10.90 -1.21 -7.01
C GLY A 302 11.11 -0.05 -7.98
N GLU A 303 11.16 -0.36 -9.28
CA GLU A 303 11.31 0.60 -10.40
C GLU A 303 10.39 1.82 -10.27
N GLY A 304 10.96 3.00 -10.01
CA GLY A 304 10.27 4.27 -9.80
C GLY A 304 10.20 4.75 -8.34
N TYR A 305 10.92 4.13 -7.40
CA TYR A 305 11.00 4.51 -5.98
C TYR A 305 12.43 4.73 -5.46
N GLU A 306 13.43 4.62 -6.34
CA GLU A 306 14.86 4.72 -6.01
C GLU A 306 15.26 6.11 -5.48
N VAL A 307 16.09 6.14 -4.43
CA VAL A 307 16.53 7.39 -3.78
C VAL A 307 17.38 8.26 -4.72
N SER A 308 18.01 7.68 -5.75
CA SER A 308 18.75 8.44 -6.77
C SER A 308 17.89 9.52 -7.47
N TYR A 309 16.58 9.29 -7.61
CA TYR A 309 15.66 10.28 -8.17
C TYR A 309 15.48 11.53 -7.28
N LEU A 310 15.72 11.44 -5.98
CA LEU A 310 15.63 12.58 -5.06
C LEU A 310 16.75 13.62 -5.31
N VAL A 311 17.86 13.21 -5.93
CA VAL A 311 19.08 14.03 -6.09
C VAL A 311 19.53 14.23 -7.54
N ASP A 312 18.81 13.65 -8.50
CA ASP A 312 19.03 13.86 -9.93
C ASP A 312 18.43 15.20 -10.38
N VAL A 313 19.16 16.30 -10.14
CA VAL A 313 18.73 17.67 -10.45
C VAL A 313 18.39 17.87 -11.94
N GLU A 314 19.08 17.17 -12.85
CA GLU A 314 18.78 17.21 -14.29
C GLU A 314 17.46 16.48 -14.61
N GLY A 315 17.17 15.40 -13.88
CA GLY A 315 15.89 14.69 -13.88
C GLY A 315 14.75 15.36 -13.08
N GLY A 316 14.98 16.50 -12.42
CA GLY A 316 13.99 17.18 -11.58
C GLY A 316 13.97 16.76 -10.10
N GLY A 317 15.04 16.13 -9.62
CA GLY A 317 15.36 15.95 -8.20
C GLY A 317 15.73 17.26 -7.50
N TYR A 318 15.88 17.20 -6.18
CA TYR A 318 16.17 18.36 -5.34
C TYR A 318 17.67 18.65 -5.27
N ASP A 319 18.06 19.93 -5.37
CA ASP A 319 19.46 20.33 -5.22
C ASP A 319 19.80 20.74 -3.78
N PHE A 320 20.59 19.90 -3.10
CA PHE A 320 21.13 20.20 -1.78
C PHE A 320 22.50 20.91 -1.82
N SER A 321 23.02 21.29 -3.00
CA SER A 321 24.38 21.82 -3.15
C SER A 321 24.65 23.10 -2.34
N GLU A 322 23.66 23.99 -2.17
CA GLU A 322 23.79 25.17 -1.30
C GLU A 322 23.99 24.77 0.18
N ILE A 323 23.27 23.74 0.62
CA ILE A 323 23.28 23.25 2.01
C ILE A 323 24.58 22.50 2.28
N ASP A 324 25.11 21.75 1.32
CA ASP A 324 26.45 21.16 1.38
C ASP A 324 27.56 22.22 1.38
N ALA A 325 27.41 23.27 0.55
CA ALA A 325 28.32 24.41 0.53
C ALA A 325 28.35 25.18 1.86
N ALA A 326 27.24 25.20 2.60
CA ALA A 326 27.18 25.71 3.98
C ALA A 326 27.73 24.71 5.02
N GLY A 327 27.63 23.40 4.77
CA GLY A 327 27.84 22.35 5.79
C GLY A 327 26.63 22.21 6.73
N GLY A 328 25.43 22.46 6.20
CA GLY A 328 24.16 22.48 6.91
C GLY A 328 23.66 21.10 7.36
N THR A 329 22.54 21.11 8.06
CA THR A 329 21.95 19.91 8.70
C THR A 329 20.58 19.58 8.11
N LEU A 330 20.39 18.32 7.72
CA LEU A 330 19.09 17.75 7.37
C LEU A 330 18.61 16.83 8.50
N VAL A 331 17.35 16.96 8.90
CA VAL A 331 16.67 16.06 9.84
C VAL A 331 15.73 15.16 9.04
N ASP A 332 15.95 13.85 9.08
CA ASP A 332 15.18 12.82 8.37
C ASP A 332 14.18 12.18 9.34
N ILE A 333 12.95 12.66 9.31
CA ILE A 333 11.92 12.41 10.32
C ILE A 333 11.10 11.18 9.91
N GLY A 334 11.13 10.14 10.75
CA GLY A 334 10.69 8.79 10.37
C GLY A 334 11.66 8.12 9.41
N GLY A 335 12.94 8.53 9.39
CA GLY A 335 13.98 8.04 8.48
C GLY A 335 14.40 6.58 8.70
N SER A 336 13.82 5.89 9.67
CA SER A 336 14.07 4.48 9.98
C SER A 336 15.55 4.17 10.21
N HIS A 337 16.16 3.28 9.42
CA HIS A 337 17.60 2.97 9.47
C HIS A 337 18.48 3.96 8.69
N GLY A 338 17.95 5.11 8.27
CA GLY A 338 18.72 6.23 7.72
C GLY A 338 19.24 6.05 6.30
N PHE A 339 18.68 5.11 5.53
CA PHE A 339 19.17 4.76 4.19
C PHE A 339 19.15 5.94 3.20
N VAL A 340 18.21 6.87 3.33
CA VAL A 340 18.19 8.11 2.54
C VAL A 340 19.38 8.98 2.91
N CYS A 341 19.64 9.19 4.21
CA CYS A 341 20.80 9.93 4.70
C CYS A 341 22.14 9.27 4.30
N VAL A 342 22.21 7.95 4.16
CA VAL A 342 23.40 7.24 3.64
C VAL A 342 23.67 7.62 2.18
N GLU A 343 22.65 7.57 1.31
CA GLU A 343 22.77 7.97 -0.10
C GLU A 343 23.08 9.47 -0.25
N LEU A 344 22.41 10.32 0.54
CA LEU A 344 22.69 11.76 0.59
C LEU A 344 24.13 12.05 1.06
N ALA A 345 24.63 11.35 2.08
CA ALA A 345 26.00 11.48 2.55
C ALA A 345 27.04 10.93 1.56
N ALA A 346 26.68 9.91 0.77
CA ALA A 346 27.52 9.42 -0.32
C ALA A 346 27.71 10.48 -1.42
N ARG A 347 26.68 11.27 -1.72
CA ARG A 347 26.72 12.37 -2.72
C ARG A 347 27.28 13.68 -2.16
N TYR A 348 26.69 14.20 -1.09
CA TYR A 348 26.98 15.49 -0.47
C TYR A 348 27.96 15.30 0.70
N LYS A 349 29.12 15.97 0.65
CA LYS A 349 30.32 15.59 1.43
C LYS A 349 30.55 16.41 2.72
N ARG A 350 29.72 17.41 2.96
CA ARG A 350 29.82 18.37 4.08
C ARG A 350 28.53 18.51 4.89
N MET A 351 27.38 18.17 4.30
CA MET A 351 26.10 18.06 5.02
C MET A 351 26.19 17.10 6.21
N LYS A 352 25.41 17.40 7.24
CA LYS A 352 25.16 16.55 8.42
C LYS A 352 23.72 16.06 8.40
N PHE A 353 23.50 14.89 8.99
CA PHE A 353 22.22 14.19 8.97
C PHE A 353 21.82 13.76 10.38
N VAL A 354 20.58 14.07 10.76
CA VAL A 354 19.97 13.60 12.01
C VAL A 354 18.77 12.74 11.64
N VAL A 355 18.92 11.43 11.74
CA VAL A 355 17.85 10.45 11.45
C VAL A 355 17.03 10.27 12.71
N GLN A 356 15.74 10.58 12.63
CA GLN A 356 14.80 10.49 13.74
C GLN A 356 13.79 9.37 13.51
N ASP A 357 13.60 8.51 14.51
CA ASP A 357 12.57 7.47 14.52
C ASP A 357 12.24 7.09 15.98
N LEU A 358 11.31 6.18 16.19
CA LEU A 358 11.00 5.64 17.51
C LEU A 358 12.21 4.87 18.08
N GLN A 359 12.36 4.89 19.42
CA GLN A 359 13.48 4.28 20.14
C GLN A 359 13.80 2.85 19.67
N LYS A 360 12.78 1.99 19.52
CA LYS A 360 12.92 0.60 19.06
C LYS A 360 13.54 0.49 17.66
N THR A 361 13.26 1.43 16.76
CA THR A 361 13.85 1.48 15.41
C THR A 361 15.30 1.91 15.48
N VAL A 362 15.60 2.98 16.23
CA VAL A 362 16.96 3.51 16.48
C VAL A 362 17.88 2.45 17.12
N ASP A 363 17.37 1.68 18.08
CA ASP A 363 18.11 0.60 18.72
C ASP A 363 18.47 -0.53 17.75
N SER A 364 17.56 -0.82 16.81
CA SER A 364 17.70 -1.88 15.79
C SER A 364 18.57 -1.49 14.57
N ALA A 365 18.97 -0.23 14.45
CA ALA A 365 19.74 0.26 13.31
C ALA A 365 21.16 -0.33 13.24
N PRO A 366 21.71 -0.55 12.03
CA PRO A 366 23.05 -1.09 11.83
C PRO A 366 24.15 -0.17 12.41
N LYS A 367 25.23 -0.78 12.92
CA LYS A 367 26.35 -0.11 13.59
C LYS A 367 27.67 -0.71 13.07
N PRO A 368 28.45 0.00 12.23
CA PRO A 368 28.17 1.33 11.66
C PRO A 368 26.93 1.34 10.75
N ILE A 369 26.37 2.53 10.49
CA ILE A 369 25.14 2.68 9.70
C ILE A 369 25.36 2.40 8.20
N CYS A 370 26.60 2.56 7.71
CA CYS A 370 27.04 2.20 6.38
C CYS A 370 28.56 1.93 6.37
N ASP A 371 29.07 1.35 5.27
CA ASP A 371 30.48 0.94 5.14
C ASP A 371 31.47 2.10 4.88
N ASP A 372 31.00 3.29 4.48
CA ASP A 372 31.82 4.49 4.32
C ASP A 372 31.93 5.24 5.66
N PRO A 373 33.09 5.27 6.34
CA PRO A 373 33.24 5.97 7.62
C PRO A 373 33.00 7.47 7.51
N GLN A 374 33.33 8.10 6.38
CA GLN A 374 33.13 9.54 6.17
C GLN A 374 31.67 9.92 5.89
N ALA A 375 30.84 8.95 5.50
CA ALA A 375 29.39 9.09 5.50
C ALA A 375 28.84 8.84 6.91
N ALA A 376 29.22 7.72 7.55
CA ALA A 376 28.74 7.32 8.87
C ALA A 376 29.02 8.36 9.97
N GLU A 377 30.21 8.99 9.99
CA GLU A 377 30.57 10.06 10.94
C GLU A 377 29.67 11.31 10.87
N ARG A 378 28.91 11.48 9.78
CA ARG A 378 28.00 12.62 9.57
C ARG A 378 26.52 12.29 9.78
N ILE A 379 26.19 11.04 10.12
CA ILE A 379 24.81 10.59 10.34
C ILE A 379 24.62 10.22 11.82
N THR A 380 23.77 10.95 12.53
CA THR A 380 23.40 10.68 13.93
C THR A 380 21.98 10.15 14.01
N LEU A 381 21.78 9.04 14.71
CA LEU A 381 20.44 8.49 15.02
C LEU A 381 19.93 9.09 16.34
N VAL A 382 18.68 9.55 16.36
CA VAL A 382 18.03 10.17 17.53
C VAL A 382 16.64 9.58 17.72
N ALA A 383 16.33 9.12 18.93
CA ALA A 383 14.97 8.67 19.26
C ALA A 383 14.04 9.88 19.41
N HIS A 384 12.96 9.94 18.63
CA HIS A 384 11.97 11.03 18.67
C HIS A 384 10.61 10.56 18.14
N ASP A 385 9.54 11.01 18.79
CA ASP A 385 8.17 10.93 18.29
C ASP A 385 7.74 12.32 17.76
N PHE A 386 7.41 12.39 16.47
CA PHE A 386 6.96 13.62 15.80
C PHE A 386 5.59 14.14 16.27
N PHE A 387 4.85 13.39 17.10
CA PHE A 387 3.71 13.93 17.85
C PHE A 387 4.09 14.73 19.10
N THR A 388 5.38 14.74 19.49
CA THR A 388 5.99 15.64 20.48
C THR A 388 6.74 16.81 19.81
N GLU A 389 7.18 17.82 20.58
CA GLU A 389 7.92 18.97 20.03
C GLU A 389 9.27 18.56 19.42
N GLN A 390 9.59 19.07 18.23
CA GLN A 390 10.84 18.77 17.54
C GLN A 390 12.08 19.15 18.36
N VAL A 391 12.90 18.15 18.68
CA VAL A 391 14.08 18.24 19.57
C VAL A 391 15.33 18.80 18.89
N THR A 392 15.49 18.58 17.58
CA THR A 392 16.61 19.09 16.79
C THR A 392 16.26 20.49 16.31
N LYS A 393 16.90 21.51 16.87
CA LYS A 393 16.67 22.93 16.55
C LYS A 393 17.57 23.42 15.41
N ASP A 394 17.14 24.48 14.72
CA ASP A 394 17.94 25.27 13.77
C ASP A 394 18.53 24.50 12.57
N ALA A 395 17.96 23.35 12.19
CA ALA A 395 18.34 22.64 10.97
C ALA A 395 17.93 23.40 9.70
N ASP A 396 18.61 23.09 8.59
CA ASP A 396 18.39 23.72 7.28
C ASP A 396 17.25 23.05 6.52
N VAL A 397 17.10 21.73 6.69
CA VAL A 397 16.02 20.92 6.11
C VAL A 397 15.40 20.02 7.17
N TYR A 398 14.07 19.99 7.21
CA TYR A 398 13.29 18.95 7.87
C TYR A 398 12.61 18.12 6.77
N PHE A 399 12.99 16.86 6.68
CA PHE A 399 12.63 15.95 5.59
C PHE A 399 11.70 14.84 6.11
N PHE A 400 10.69 14.51 5.30
CA PHE A 400 9.75 13.42 5.53
C PHE A 400 9.70 12.56 4.27
N ARG A 401 9.72 11.22 4.40
CA ARG A 401 9.56 10.31 3.25
C ARG A 401 8.72 9.10 3.63
N TRP A 402 7.60 8.90 2.93
CA TRP A 402 6.55 7.95 3.32
C TRP A 402 6.03 8.21 4.74
N ILE A 403 5.75 9.48 5.07
CA ILE A 403 5.26 9.86 6.41
C ILE A 403 3.90 10.54 6.35
N MET A 404 3.76 11.63 5.59
CA MET A 404 2.55 12.46 5.65
C MET A 404 1.34 11.75 5.04
N HIS A 405 1.56 10.83 4.10
CA HIS A 405 0.52 9.94 3.56
C HIS A 405 -0.03 8.93 4.59
N ASN A 406 0.72 8.58 5.64
CA ASN A 406 0.26 7.69 6.72
C ASN A 406 -0.69 8.38 7.71
N TYR A 407 -0.89 9.70 7.58
CA TYR A 407 -1.64 10.51 8.54
C TYR A 407 -2.77 11.30 7.89
N SER A 408 -3.97 11.18 8.47
CA SER A 408 -5.09 12.06 8.11
C SER A 408 -4.78 13.51 8.46
N THR A 409 -5.45 14.45 7.79
CA THR A 409 -5.07 15.88 7.80
C THR A 409 -4.94 16.50 9.20
N PRO A 410 -5.77 16.20 10.22
CA PRO A 410 -5.55 16.67 11.60
C PRO A 410 -4.20 16.22 12.22
N TYR A 411 -3.78 14.97 11.97
CA TYR A 411 -2.50 14.45 12.48
C TYR A 411 -1.32 15.01 11.67
N ALA A 412 -1.46 15.17 10.36
CA ALA A 412 -0.46 15.82 9.51
C ALA A 412 -0.24 17.29 9.91
N ILE A 413 -1.30 18.04 10.24
CA ILE A 413 -1.22 19.38 10.82
C ILE A 413 -0.46 19.35 12.15
N LYS A 414 -0.77 18.40 13.04
CA LYS A 414 -0.11 18.27 14.35
C LYS A 414 1.41 18.03 14.21
N ILE A 415 1.83 17.19 13.26
CA ILE A 415 3.26 16.95 12.95
C ILE A 415 3.95 18.24 12.49
N LEU A 416 3.38 18.97 11.53
CA LEU A 416 3.94 20.24 11.06
C LEU A 416 3.98 21.32 12.16
N TRP A 417 2.94 21.40 12.99
CA TRP A 417 2.87 22.34 14.11
C TRP A 417 3.95 22.07 15.16
N ASN A 418 4.23 20.80 15.46
CA ASN A 418 5.30 20.40 16.38
C ASN A 418 6.72 20.73 15.87
N LEU A 419 6.91 20.96 14.56
CA LEU A 419 8.18 21.47 14.03
C LEU A 419 8.42 22.93 14.38
N ILE A 420 7.37 23.77 14.45
CA ILE A 420 7.48 25.24 14.48
C ILE A 420 8.47 25.75 15.55
N PRO A 421 8.50 25.22 16.80
CA PRO A 421 9.49 25.61 17.81
C PRO A 421 10.96 25.22 17.53
N ALA A 422 11.27 24.69 16.34
CA ALA A 422 12.60 24.32 15.87
C ALA A 422 13.01 25.00 14.55
N LEU A 423 12.11 25.76 13.92
CA LEU A 423 12.33 26.33 12.59
C LEU A 423 13.01 27.71 12.67
N LYS A 424 14.28 27.78 12.23
CA LYS A 424 14.93 29.05 11.91
C LYS A 424 14.33 29.68 10.65
N PRO A 425 14.36 31.02 10.47
CA PRO A 425 13.95 31.66 9.23
C PRO A 425 14.69 31.05 8.03
N GLY A 426 13.97 30.69 6.97
CA GLY A 426 14.53 30.05 5.78
C GLY A 426 14.71 28.53 5.87
N ALA A 427 14.40 27.89 7.00
CA ALA A 427 14.37 26.43 7.09
C ALA A 427 13.38 25.83 6.08
N ARG A 428 13.80 24.78 5.38
CA ARG A 428 13.01 24.12 4.32
C ARG A 428 12.33 22.87 4.87
N ILE A 429 11.07 22.67 4.53
CA ILE A 429 10.31 21.47 4.89
C ILE A 429 10.03 20.73 3.58
N LEU A 430 10.58 19.53 3.46
CA LEU A 430 10.53 18.72 2.26
C LEU A 430 9.77 17.42 2.54
N ILE A 431 8.68 17.17 1.81
CA ILE A 431 7.92 15.92 1.89
C ILE A 431 8.14 15.14 0.59
N ASN A 432 8.64 13.91 0.70
CA ASN A 432 8.82 12.96 -0.38
C ASN A 432 7.82 11.81 -0.26
N ASP A 433 6.56 12.11 -0.54
CA ASP A 433 5.41 11.18 -0.62
C ASP A 433 4.90 11.13 -2.09
N HIS A 434 3.83 10.38 -2.39
CA HIS A 434 3.15 10.59 -3.68
C HIS A 434 2.48 11.98 -3.70
N CYS A 435 2.34 12.58 -4.88
CA CYS A 435 1.40 13.68 -5.09
C CYS A 435 0.44 13.29 -6.22
N LEU A 436 -0.85 13.29 -5.93
CA LEU A 436 -1.90 12.96 -6.88
C LEU A 436 -2.06 14.09 -7.90
N GLY A 437 -1.92 13.76 -9.18
CA GLY A 437 -2.30 14.64 -10.28
C GLY A 437 -3.81 14.69 -10.51
N GLU A 438 -4.23 15.55 -11.44
CA GLU A 438 -5.61 15.55 -11.96
C GLU A 438 -5.98 14.17 -12.52
N PRO A 439 -7.23 13.67 -12.34
CA PRO A 439 -7.61 12.31 -12.75
C PRO A 439 -7.31 12.03 -14.23
N GLY A 440 -6.41 11.09 -14.49
CA GLY A 440 -5.99 10.72 -15.85
C GLY A 440 -5.02 11.69 -16.55
N SER A 441 -4.43 12.65 -15.83
CA SER A 441 -3.25 13.41 -16.31
C SER A 441 -1.97 12.57 -16.34
N GLU A 442 -1.95 11.51 -15.53
CA GLU A 442 -0.85 10.57 -15.32
C GLU A 442 -0.92 9.35 -16.25
N ASN A 443 0.19 8.63 -16.41
CA ASN A 443 0.18 7.40 -17.20
C ASN A 443 -0.67 6.31 -16.51
N ALA A 444 -1.32 5.46 -17.31
CA ALA A 444 -2.37 4.52 -16.84
C ALA A 444 -1.86 3.34 -15.97
N TRP A 445 -0.56 3.29 -15.69
CA TRP A 445 0.05 2.41 -14.70
C TRP A 445 0.36 3.14 -13.41
N ASP A 446 1.06 4.28 -13.46
CA ASP A 446 1.42 5.05 -12.25
C ASP A 446 0.19 5.64 -11.56
N GLU A 447 -0.77 6.19 -12.30
CA GLU A 447 -2.09 6.57 -11.76
C GLU A 447 -2.74 5.37 -11.06
N SER A 448 -2.64 4.18 -11.67
CA SER A 448 -3.18 2.93 -11.13
C SER A 448 -2.35 2.33 -9.98
N VAL A 449 -1.18 2.89 -9.65
CA VAL A 449 -0.37 2.54 -8.48
C VAL A 449 -0.64 3.54 -7.35
N MET A 450 -0.61 4.84 -7.64
CA MET A 450 -0.85 5.90 -6.65
C MET A 450 -2.28 5.84 -6.09
N ARG A 451 -3.31 5.69 -6.94
CA ARG A 451 -4.70 5.53 -6.51
C ARG A 451 -4.96 4.19 -5.77
N ARG A 452 -4.07 3.20 -5.90
CA ARG A 452 -4.11 1.98 -5.06
C ARG A 452 -3.49 2.24 -3.69
N MET A 453 -2.37 2.98 -3.63
CA MET A 453 -1.74 3.34 -2.35
C MET A 453 -2.68 4.19 -1.49
N ASP A 454 -3.40 5.13 -2.11
CA ASP A 454 -4.45 5.93 -1.46
C ASP A 454 -5.52 5.05 -0.75
N LEU A 455 -6.04 4.04 -1.45
CA LEU A 455 -6.97 3.07 -0.86
C LEU A 455 -6.34 2.18 0.22
N VAL A 456 -5.02 1.95 0.19
CA VAL A 456 -4.28 1.26 1.26
C VAL A 456 -4.12 2.17 2.48
N MET A 457 -3.85 3.47 2.29
CA MET A 457 -3.80 4.46 3.38
C MET A 457 -5.16 4.60 4.08
N LEU A 458 -6.26 4.61 3.32
CA LEU A 458 -7.61 4.54 3.87
C LEU A 458 -7.82 3.23 4.66
N ALA A 459 -7.51 2.08 4.06
CA ALA A 459 -7.79 0.78 4.66
C ALA A 459 -7.01 0.50 5.96
N LEU A 460 -5.73 0.87 5.99
CA LEU A 460 -4.85 0.64 7.14
C LEU A 460 -4.99 1.72 8.21
N LEU A 461 -5.03 2.99 7.80
CA LEU A 461 -4.68 4.13 8.64
C LEU A 461 -5.73 5.23 8.71
N ASN A 462 -6.85 5.15 7.97
CA ASN A 462 -7.78 6.28 7.80
C ASN A 462 -7.05 7.54 7.28
N ALA A 463 -6.05 7.34 6.42
CA ALA A 463 -5.21 8.39 5.84
C ALA A 463 -5.38 8.45 4.31
N GLN A 464 -4.64 9.33 3.64
CA GLN A 464 -4.81 9.64 2.22
C GLN A 464 -3.48 9.98 1.55
N GLU A 465 -3.38 9.71 0.26
CA GLU A 465 -2.47 10.46 -0.62
C GLU A 465 -3.06 11.85 -0.90
N ARG A 466 -2.26 12.82 -1.37
CA ARG A 466 -2.71 14.23 -1.50
C ARG A 466 -2.36 14.83 -2.86
N THR A 467 -3.22 15.73 -3.32
CA THR A 467 -2.94 16.65 -4.45
C THR A 467 -2.04 17.83 -4.00
N GLU A 468 -1.49 18.58 -4.97
CA GLU A 468 -0.76 19.82 -4.65
C GLU A 468 -1.63 20.81 -3.85
N ALA A 469 -2.91 20.93 -4.20
CA ALA A 469 -3.85 21.83 -3.53
C ALA A 469 -4.03 21.44 -2.04
N GLU A 470 -4.14 20.14 -1.75
CA GLU A 470 -4.25 19.64 -0.39
C GLU A 470 -2.93 19.80 0.40
N PHE A 471 -1.77 19.59 -0.22
CA PHE A 471 -0.48 19.90 0.43
C PHE A 471 -0.33 21.40 0.73
N ARG A 472 -0.73 22.27 -0.20
CA ARG A 472 -0.70 23.74 -0.05
C ARG A 472 -1.59 24.21 1.11
N GLU A 473 -2.81 23.71 1.19
CA GLU A 473 -3.73 24.04 2.29
C GLU A 473 -3.31 23.35 3.61
N LEU A 474 -2.69 22.17 3.58
CA LEU A 474 -2.13 21.49 4.76
C LEU A 474 -1.05 22.35 5.46
N PHE A 475 -0.09 22.88 4.70
CA PHE A 475 0.95 23.76 5.25
C PHE A 475 0.35 25.05 5.84
N LYS A 476 -0.54 25.70 5.09
CA LYS A 476 -1.26 26.92 5.51
C LYS A 476 -2.11 26.71 6.77
N ALA A 477 -2.77 25.55 6.89
CA ALA A 477 -3.56 25.18 8.06
C ALA A 477 -2.70 24.84 9.30
N ALA A 478 -1.44 24.43 9.11
CA ALA A 478 -0.47 24.28 10.20
C ALA A 478 0.09 25.63 10.67
N SER A 479 0.41 26.55 9.74
CA SER A 479 0.73 27.95 10.03
C SER A 479 0.86 28.79 8.74
N PRO A 480 0.40 30.07 8.73
CA PRO A 480 0.73 31.02 7.65
C PRO A 480 2.23 31.37 7.58
N GLY A 481 3.04 30.94 8.55
CA GLY A 481 4.51 30.97 8.49
C GLY A 481 5.12 29.99 7.49
N PHE A 482 4.36 28.99 7.00
CA PHE A 482 4.82 28.06 5.96
C PHE A 482 4.52 28.59 4.56
N VAL A 483 5.53 29.14 3.89
CA VAL A 483 5.40 29.60 2.51
C VAL A 483 5.67 28.45 1.55
N PHE A 484 4.59 27.82 1.09
CA PHE A 484 4.58 26.77 0.07
C PHE A 484 5.28 27.22 -1.23
N LYS A 485 6.16 26.38 -1.78
CA LYS A 485 6.94 26.66 -2.99
C LYS A 485 6.45 25.90 -4.20
N GLY A 486 5.93 24.69 -4.02
CA GLY A 486 5.34 23.88 -5.10
C GLY A 486 5.52 22.38 -4.87
N VAL A 487 5.21 21.63 -5.93
CA VAL A 487 5.51 20.20 -6.03
C VAL A 487 6.33 19.96 -7.31
N THR A 488 7.40 19.18 -7.21
CA THR A 488 8.17 18.70 -8.37
C THR A 488 8.24 17.18 -8.32
N ARG A 489 7.97 16.49 -9.43
CA ARG A 489 8.06 15.02 -9.53
C ARG A 489 9.24 14.66 -10.45
N PRO A 490 10.32 14.03 -9.94
CA PRO A 490 11.46 13.65 -10.76
C PRO A 490 11.07 12.67 -11.87
N LYS A 491 11.70 12.80 -13.04
CA LYS A 491 11.33 12.07 -14.25
C LYS A 491 11.50 10.56 -14.06
N GLY A 492 10.40 9.81 -14.19
CA GLY A 492 10.39 8.36 -14.02
C GLY A 492 10.26 7.85 -12.58
N CYS A 493 10.27 8.75 -11.59
CA CYS A 493 9.94 8.46 -10.20
C CYS A 493 8.41 8.50 -10.00
N ARG A 494 7.87 7.81 -9.00
CA ARG A 494 6.47 7.98 -8.51
C ARG A 494 6.36 8.93 -7.33
N MET A 495 7.44 9.08 -6.55
CA MET A 495 7.50 10.02 -5.45
C MET A 495 7.64 11.44 -5.98
N SER A 496 6.87 12.36 -5.41
CA SER A 496 7.01 13.79 -5.64
C SER A 496 7.83 14.42 -4.52
N ILE A 497 8.28 15.65 -4.73
CA ILE A 497 9.02 16.46 -3.77
C ILE A 497 8.19 17.72 -3.55
N VAL A 498 7.57 17.81 -2.38
CA VAL A 498 6.75 18.94 -1.95
C VAL A 498 7.60 19.85 -1.07
N GLU A 499 7.67 21.14 -1.36
CA GLU A 499 8.47 22.10 -0.59
C GLU A 499 7.62 23.22 0.02
N ALA A 500 7.89 23.52 1.29
CA ALA A 500 7.55 24.79 1.94
C ALA A 500 8.78 25.36 2.66
N VAL A 501 8.82 26.68 2.84
CA VAL A 501 9.90 27.37 3.57
C VAL A 501 9.31 28.16 4.73
N TRP A 502 9.93 28.05 5.91
CA TRP A 502 9.53 28.80 7.10
C TRP A 502 9.94 30.28 6.98
N GLN A 503 8.95 31.17 7.06
CA GLN A 503 9.13 32.62 7.00
C GLN A 503 8.30 33.27 8.12
N PRO A 504 8.81 33.35 9.37
CA PRO A 504 8.02 33.83 10.51
C PRO A 504 7.60 35.31 10.39
N GLU A 505 8.18 36.05 9.46
CA GLU A 505 7.78 37.42 9.12
C GLU A 505 6.40 37.51 8.44
N SER A 506 5.90 36.45 7.79
CA SER A 506 4.53 36.44 7.25
C SER A 506 3.47 36.50 8.37
N LEU A 507 3.79 35.94 9.55
CA LEU A 507 2.95 36.03 10.75
C LEU A 507 2.76 37.49 11.18
N ALA A 508 3.81 38.29 11.09
CA ALA A 508 3.76 39.72 11.40
C ALA A 508 3.01 40.52 10.32
N ALA A 509 3.13 40.13 9.04
CA ALA A 509 2.38 40.72 7.95
C ALA A 509 0.87 40.46 8.06
N GLU A 510 0.44 39.23 8.33
CA GLU A 510 -0.99 38.93 8.56
C GLU A 510 -1.52 39.58 9.85
N ALA A 511 -0.72 39.65 10.92
CA ALA A 511 -1.09 40.38 12.14
C ALA A 511 -1.27 41.89 11.88
N ALA A 512 -0.48 42.49 11.00
CA ALA A 512 -0.65 43.88 10.58
C ALA A 512 -1.91 44.07 9.72
N VAL A 513 -2.11 43.25 8.69
CA VAL A 513 -3.28 43.34 7.80
C VAL A 513 -4.59 43.09 8.56
N THR A 514 -4.61 42.18 9.54
CA THR A 514 -5.78 41.96 10.39
C THR A 514 -6.02 43.09 11.40
N ALA A 515 -4.97 43.76 11.88
CA ALA A 515 -5.11 44.97 12.69
C ALA A 515 -5.66 46.15 11.86
N ASP A 516 -5.10 46.40 10.67
CA ASP A 516 -5.55 47.47 9.76
C ASP A 516 -7.02 47.26 9.32
N ALA A 517 -7.42 46.02 9.00
CA ALA A 517 -8.82 45.70 8.68
C ALA A 517 -9.77 45.92 9.86
N VAL A 518 -9.32 45.66 11.10
CA VAL A 518 -10.09 45.94 12.32
C VAL A 518 -10.18 47.44 12.62
N ASP A 519 -9.19 48.24 12.20
CA ASP A 519 -9.22 49.70 12.33
C ASP A 519 -9.99 50.39 11.20
N GLU A 520 -9.99 49.89 9.95
CA GLU A 520 -10.92 50.36 8.90
C GLU A 520 -12.40 50.17 9.29
N VAL A 521 -12.71 49.07 9.99
CA VAL A 521 -14.05 48.81 10.57
C VAL A 521 -14.39 49.77 11.71
N LYS A 522 -13.40 50.34 12.42
CA LYS A 522 -13.63 51.40 13.44
C LYS A 522 -13.74 52.79 12.82
N VAL A 523 -13.04 53.06 11.71
CA VAL A 523 -13.10 54.35 10.99
C VAL A 523 -14.44 54.51 10.28
N ASN A 524 -15.01 53.44 9.73
CA ASN A 524 -16.36 53.43 9.17
C ASN A 524 -17.45 53.19 10.24
N GLY A 525 -17.43 54.03 11.28
CA GLY A 525 -18.29 53.89 12.47
C GLY A 525 -19.76 54.26 12.24
N ASP A 526 -20.55 53.33 11.69
CA ASP A 526 -22.02 53.39 11.70
C ASP A 526 -22.59 52.39 12.71
N VAL A 527 -23.28 52.87 13.74
CA VAL A 527 -23.72 52.04 14.88
C VAL A 527 -25.08 51.41 14.59
N VAL A 528 -25.06 50.15 14.14
CA VAL A 528 -26.26 49.29 14.06
C VAL A 528 -26.11 48.11 15.03
N GLY A 529 -26.85 48.16 16.13
CA GLY A 529 -26.88 47.06 17.10
C GLY A 529 -27.79 45.92 16.65
N GLY A 530 -27.32 44.68 16.74
CA GLY A 530 -28.10 43.48 16.46
C GLY A 530 -27.34 42.18 16.75
N ASP A 531 -27.83 41.44 17.74
CA ASP A 531 -27.61 40.01 18.01
C ASP A 531 -26.25 39.38 17.70
N ALA A 532 -25.37 39.36 18.70
CA ALA A 532 -24.17 38.52 18.70
C ALA A 532 -24.54 37.03 18.83
N VAL A 533 -24.57 36.30 17.72
CA VAL A 533 -24.68 34.83 17.72
C VAL A 533 -23.35 34.24 18.20
N ALA A 534 -23.35 33.69 19.43
CA ALA A 534 -22.17 33.09 20.03
C ALA A 534 -21.78 31.79 19.31
N VAL A 535 -20.73 31.84 18.49
CA VAL A 535 -20.08 30.65 17.92
C VAL A 535 -19.24 29.99 19.01
N ASN A 536 -19.83 29.03 19.72
CA ASN A 536 -19.14 28.25 20.75
C ASN A 536 -18.05 27.38 20.12
N GLY A 537 -16.80 27.86 20.13
CA GLY A 537 -15.60 27.06 19.89
C GLY A 537 -15.40 26.05 21.01
N ALA A 538 -16.10 24.91 20.92
CA ALA A 538 -15.96 23.81 21.85
C ALA A 538 -14.61 23.10 21.65
N VAL A 539 -13.59 23.58 22.37
CA VAL A 539 -12.33 22.84 22.54
C VAL A 539 -12.64 21.56 23.30
N VAL A 540 -12.80 20.46 22.57
CA VAL A 540 -12.87 19.13 23.17
C VAL A 540 -11.45 18.74 23.58
N ASN A 541 -11.12 18.98 24.85
CA ASN A 541 -9.96 18.35 25.47
C ASN A 541 -10.18 16.83 25.45
N GLY A 542 -9.63 16.14 24.45
CA GLY A 542 -9.44 14.70 24.53
C GLY A 542 -8.36 14.42 25.56
N ASP A 543 -8.71 13.74 26.65
CA ASP A 543 -7.78 13.47 27.75
C ASP A 543 -6.54 12.72 27.25
N ALA A 544 -5.37 13.18 27.69
CA ALA A 544 -4.11 12.55 27.36
C ALA A 544 -4.02 11.17 28.04
N VAL A 545 -4.02 10.10 27.23
CA VAL A 545 -3.61 8.77 27.69
C VAL A 545 -2.09 8.82 27.91
N ASN A 546 -1.70 9.19 29.13
CA ASN A 546 -0.33 9.51 29.49
C ASN A 546 0.52 8.24 29.59
N GLU A 547 1.39 7.98 28.60
CA GLU A 547 2.29 6.83 28.60
C GLU A 547 3.38 6.97 29.68
N THR A 548 3.09 6.43 30.87
CA THR A 548 4.05 6.30 31.97
C THR A 548 4.03 4.87 32.50
N ALA A 549 4.91 4.03 31.93
CA ALA A 549 5.21 2.72 32.49
C ALA A 549 6.04 2.91 33.77
N ALA A 550 5.36 3.01 34.92
CA ALA A 550 6.00 3.24 36.19
C ALA A 550 6.89 2.07 36.62
N ALA A 551 8.08 2.39 37.11
CA ALA A 551 8.91 1.51 37.92
C ALA A 551 9.09 2.16 39.29
N ASP A 552 8.68 1.46 40.35
CA ASP A 552 9.32 1.55 41.67
C ASP A 552 9.05 0.26 42.47
N GLU A 553 9.84 0.02 43.51
CA GLU A 553 9.78 -1.17 44.36
C GLU A 553 9.04 -0.93 45.70
N SER A 554 8.93 -1.98 46.52
CA SER A 554 8.54 -1.98 47.95
C SER A 554 7.02 -1.79 48.27
N ASP A 555 6.48 -2.29 49.39
CA ASP A 555 7.17 -2.80 50.60
C ASP A 555 6.45 -3.96 51.35
N GLU A 556 7.16 -4.54 52.32
CA GLU A 556 6.87 -5.60 53.32
C GLU A 556 5.45 -6.22 53.48
N VAL A 557 5.40 -7.57 53.62
CA VAL A 557 4.88 -8.22 54.85
C VAL A 557 5.71 -9.46 55.27
N LYS A 558 6.57 -9.24 56.28
CA LYS A 558 7.22 -10.13 57.28
C LYS A 558 6.87 -11.64 57.41
N GLY A 559 7.94 -12.45 57.55
CA GLY A 559 8.04 -13.65 58.42
C GLY A 559 8.03 -15.03 57.73
N ASP A 560 8.72 -16.08 58.21
CA ASP A 560 9.72 -16.20 59.28
C ASP A 560 10.57 -17.51 59.14
N SER A 561 11.74 -17.54 59.80
CA SER A 561 12.48 -18.72 60.32
C SER A 561 12.99 -19.88 59.42
N THR A 562 14.31 -19.83 59.17
CA THR A 562 15.32 -20.92 59.38
C THR A 562 15.42 -22.18 58.49
N LYS A 563 16.68 -22.43 58.04
CA LYS A 563 17.31 -23.73 57.62
C LYS A 563 16.72 -24.42 56.37
N GLY A 564 17.48 -25.19 55.60
CA GLY A 564 18.92 -25.50 55.62
C GLY A 564 19.23 -26.85 54.94
N ASP A 565 20.44 -27.00 54.40
CA ASP A 565 21.13 -28.24 53.99
C ASP A 565 20.62 -29.08 52.77
N VAL A 566 21.59 -29.35 51.87
CA VAL A 566 21.93 -30.67 51.24
C VAL A 566 21.25 -31.16 49.93
N ASP A 567 22.13 -31.34 48.92
CA ASP A 567 22.30 -32.33 47.83
C ASP A 567 21.17 -32.82 46.89
N ASN A 568 21.56 -32.85 45.59
CA ASN A 568 21.09 -33.71 44.47
C ASN A 568 19.62 -33.57 44.00
N GLU A 569 19.26 -33.89 42.75
CA GLU A 569 19.95 -34.64 41.68
C GLU A 569 19.75 -33.98 40.29
#